data_AF-A0A645GX86-F1
#
_entry.id   AF-A0A645GX86-F1
#
_cell.length_a   1.000
_cell.length_b   1.000
_cell.length_c   1.000
_cell.angle_alpha   90.00
_cell.angle_beta   90.00
_cell.angle_gamma   90.00
#
_symmetry.space_group_name_H-M   'P 1'
#
loop_
_entity.id
_entity.type
_entity.pdbx_description
1 polymer ?
#
loop_
_entity_poly.entity_id
_entity_poly.type
_entity_poly.pdbx_seq_one_letter_code
_entity_poly.pdbx_strand_id
1 'polypeptide(L)'
;MVNFFMGSKNDLVEYRIDEGEWRKMHYVSAPDLNYLTKLLEWDFTEELLPGRRPSNPVNSTHVWIGPVPTDLSEGKHTIEVRATDRYGKTHFGKRIYSILE
;
A
#
# COMPACT_ATOMS: atom_id res chain seq x y z
N MET A 1 -2.63 -1.00 2.09
CA MET A 1 -1.17 -1.15 2.26
C MET A 1 -0.47 -0.05 1.47
N VAL A 2 0.63 0.49 1.98
CA VAL A 2 1.45 1.52 1.34
C VAL A 2 2.91 1.05 1.32
N ASN A 3 3.57 1.23 0.18
CA ASN A 3 5.02 1.07 0.04
C ASN A 3 5.71 2.44 0.16
N PHE A 4 6.54 2.62 1.17
CA PHE A 4 7.41 3.80 1.32
C PHE A 4 8.87 3.37 1.34
N PHE A 5 9.45 3.20 0.15
CA PHE A 5 10.76 2.55 -0.08
C PHE A 5 11.94 3.19 0.65
N MET A 6 11.94 4.52 0.79
CA MET A 6 13.00 5.25 1.50
C MET A 6 12.69 5.44 2.99
N GLY A 7 11.57 4.88 3.45
CA GLY A 7 11.12 5.02 4.83
C GLY A 7 11.88 4.12 5.79
N SER A 8 11.91 4.54 7.05
CA SER A 8 12.38 3.76 8.19
C SER A 8 11.21 3.35 9.07
N LYS A 9 11.35 2.26 9.84
CA LYS A 9 10.32 1.81 10.80
C LYS A 9 9.87 2.87 11.82
N ASN A 10 10.66 3.93 12.01
CA ASN A 10 10.39 5.02 12.94
C ASN A 10 9.70 6.22 12.27
N ASP A 11 9.51 6.18 10.95
CA ASP A 11 8.88 7.26 10.20
C ASP A 11 7.36 7.27 10.44
N LEU A 12 6.78 8.47 10.38
CA LEU A 12 5.35 8.66 10.56
C LEU A 12 4.66 8.50 9.21
N VAL A 13 3.81 7.49 9.06
CA VAL A 13 2.95 7.31 7.90
C VAL A 13 1.50 7.39 8.36
N GLU A 14 0.73 8.25 7.71
CA GLU A 14 -0.67 8.51 8.03
C GLU A 14 -1.50 8.48 6.75
N TYR A 15 -2.77 8.14 6.89
CA TYR A 15 -3.74 8.15 5.81
C TYR A 15 -5.05 8.80 6.27
N ARG A 16 -5.79 9.35 5.34
CA ARG A 16 -7.20 9.71 5.52
C ARG A 16 -8.01 9.24 4.33
N ILE A 17 -9.31 9.11 4.53
CA ILE A 17 -10.27 8.77 3.48
C ILE A 17 -11.21 9.96 3.36
N ASP A 18 -11.38 10.44 2.13
CA ASP A 18 -12.09 11.66 1.77
C ASP A 18 -11.64 12.85 2.64
N GLU A 19 -12.58 13.54 3.26
CA GLU A 19 -12.31 14.66 4.16
C GLU A 19 -12.24 14.23 5.64
N GLY A 20 -12.07 12.94 5.90
CA GLY A 20 -11.96 12.38 7.24
C GLY A 20 -10.64 12.73 7.95
N GLU A 21 -10.55 12.28 9.21
CA GLU A 21 -9.37 12.49 10.05
C GLU A 21 -8.15 11.69 9.57
N TRP A 22 -6.96 12.26 9.78
CA TRP A 22 -5.70 11.55 9.58
C TRP A 22 -5.52 10.47 10.65
N ARG A 23 -5.29 9.24 10.20
CA ARG A 23 -5.05 8.07 11.04
C ARG A 23 -3.65 7.53 10.78
N LYS A 24 -2.97 7.09 11.84
CA LYS A 24 -1.64 6.49 11.73
C LYS A 24 -1.72 5.11 11.07
N MET A 25 -0.78 4.83 10.18
CA MET A 25 -0.54 3.49 9.67
C MET A 25 0.48 2.75 10.54
N HIS A 26 0.41 1.43 10.54
CA HIS A 26 1.34 0.55 11.26
C HIS A 26 2.41 0.04 10.31
N TYR A 27 3.67 0.19 10.70
CA TYR A 27 4.79 -0.48 10.04
C TYR A 27 4.67 -2.00 10.20
N VAL A 28 4.85 -2.75 9.12
CA VAL A 28 4.77 -4.21 9.13
C VAL A 28 5.91 -4.80 8.28
N SER A 29 6.53 -5.86 8.78
CA SER A 29 7.43 -6.68 7.97
C SER A 29 6.59 -7.71 7.20
N ALA A 30 6.26 -7.39 5.95
CA ALA A 30 5.43 -8.21 5.07
C ALA A 30 5.93 -8.14 3.62
N PRO A 31 5.56 -9.09 2.75
CA PRO A 31 5.82 -9.01 1.33
C PRO A 31 5.33 -7.70 0.71
N ASP A 32 6.07 -7.17 -0.27
CA ASP A 32 5.60 -6.06 -1.09
C ASP A 32 4.42 -6.54 -1.95
N LEU A 33 3.25 -5.93 -1.78
CA LEU A 33 2.05 -6.30 -2.52
C LEU A 33 2.20 -6.14 -4.03
N ASN A 34 2.92 -5.12 -4.51
CA ASN A 34 3.14 -4.94 -5.95
C ASN A 34 4.03 -6.06 -6.52
N TYR A 35 5.01 -6.53 -5.74
CA TYR A 35 5.84 -7.66 -6.15
C TYR A 35 5.03 -8.96 -6.13
N LEU A 36 4.20 -9.16 -5.10
CA LEU A 36 3.31 -10.31 -5.00
C LEU A 36 2.33 -10.35 -6.17
N THR A 37 1.69 -9.24 -6.55
CA THR A 37 0.79 -9.17 -7.72
C THR A 37 1.49 -9.64 -8.99
N LYS A 38 2.71 -9.17 -9.24
CA LYS A 38 3.50 -9.62 -10.41
C LYS A 38 3.82 -11.11 -10.36
N LEU A 39 4.08 -11.67 -9.19
CA LEU A 39 4.29 -13.11 -9.06
C LEU A 39 3.02 -13.89 -9.39
N LEU A 40 1.87 -13.44 -8.88
CA LEU A 40 0.57 -14.07 -9.11
C LEU A 40 0.18 -14.03 -10.60
N GLU A 41 0.53 -12.97 -11.34
CA GLU A 41 0.36 -12.92 -12.80
C GLU A 41 1.05 -14.09 -13.51
N TRP A 42 2.25 -14.49 -13.05
CA TRP A 42 2.96 -15.66 -13.59
C TRP A 42 2.35 -17.00 -13.18
N ASP A 43 1.73 -17.07 -12.01
CA ASP A 43 1.16 -18.32 -11.48
C ASP A 43 -0.23 -18.61 -12.05
N PHE A 44 -0.98 -17.59 -12.46
CA PHE A 44 -2.34 -17.72 -12.98
C PHE A 44 -2.47 -17.54 -14.50
N THR A 45 -1.39 -17.20 -15.20
CA THR A 45 -1.41 -17.10 -16.66
C THR A 45 -1.62 -18.47 -17.30
N GLU A 46 -2.49 -18.54 -18.31
CA GLU A 46 -2.61 -19.70 -19.21
C GLU A 46 -1.68 -19.59 -20.42
N GLU A 47 -1.11 -18.41 -20.64
CA GLU A 47 -0.20 -18.09 -21.74
C GLU A 47 1.26 -18.05 -21.26
N LEU A 48 2.19 -18.43 -22.14
CA LEU A 48 3.62 -18.32 -21.85
C LEU A 48 4.06 -16.85 -21.83
N LEU A 49 4.36 -16.34 -20.64
CA LEU A 49 4.91 -14.99 -20.48
C LEU A 49 6.39 -14.95 -20.89
N PRO A 50 6.84 -13.87 -21.58
CA PRO A 50 8.24 -13.70 -21.91
C PRO A 50 9.08 -13.46 -20.65
N GLY A 51 10.24 -14.11 -20.56
CA GLY A 51 11.23 -13.91 -19.50
C GLY A 51 11.26 -15.01 -18.45
N ARG A 52 11.62 -14.65 -17.21
CA ARG A 52 11.75 -15.59 -16.08
C ARG A 52 10.78 -15.22 -14.98
N ARG A 53 10.04 -16.22 -14.49
CA ARG A 53 9.22 -16.11 -13.28
C ARG A 53 10.03 -15.52 -12.12
N PRO A 54 9.53 -14.49 -11.41
CA PRO A 54 10.20 -13.95 -10.23
C PRO A 54 10.37 -15.00 -9.12
N SER A 55 11.32 -14.74 -8.22
CA SER A 55 11.46 -15.52 -6.97
C SER A 55 10.26 -15.32 -6.05
N ASN A 56 10.10 -16.20 -5.06
CA ASN A 56 9.09 -15.99 -4.03
C ASN A 56 9.41 -14.72 -3.22
N PRO A 57 8.39 -13.95 -2.81
CA PRO A 57 8.61 -12.72 -2.05
C PRO A 57 9.20 -13.03 -0.68
N VAL A 58 10.04 -12.11 -0.22
CA VAL A 58 10.49 -12.03 1.17
C VAL A 58 9.84 -10.84 1.86
N ASN A 59 9.87 -10.83 3.19
CA ASN A 59 9.34 -9.69 3.94
C ASN A 59 10.19 -8.44 3.68
N SER A 60 9.49 -7.35 3.38
CA SER A 60 10.06 -6.05 3.10
C SER A 60 10.15 -5.17 4.35
N THR A 61 11.00 -4.14 4.30
CA THR A 61 11.15 -3.13 5.37
C THR A 61 10.50 -1.79 5.02
N HIS A 62 9.63 -1.78 4.01
CA HIS A 62 9.05 -0.55 3.45
C HIS A 62 7.53 -0.59 3.39
N VAL A 63 6.90 -1.38 4.25
CA VAL A 63 5.45 -1.66 4.19
C VAL A 63 4.72 -1.10 5.40
N TRP A 64 3.64 -0.36 5.12
CA TRP A 64 2.71 0.16 6.13
C TRP A 64 1.28 -0.28 5.84
N ILE A 65 0.52 -0.58 6.88
CA ILE A 65 -0.87 -1.03 6.80
C ILE A 65 -1.74 -0.13 7.70
N GLY A 66 -2.88 0.30 7.16
CA GLY A 66 -3.92 1.01 7.89
C GLY A 66 -5.27 0.32 7.62
N PRO A 67 -6.13 0.14 8.63
CA PRO A 67 -7.44 -0.46 8.44
C PRO A 67 -8.36 0.47 7.64
N VAL A 68 -9.12 -0.06 6.70
CA VAL A 68 -10.16 0.74 6.03
C VAL A 68 -11.41 0.71 6.91
N PRO A 69 -12.05 1.86 7.21
CA PRO A 69 -13.33 1.89 7.94
C PRO A 69 -14.39 1.11 7.17
N THR A 70 -15.23 0.37 7.89
CA THR A 70 -16.30 -0.48 7.32
C THR A 70 -17.65 0.22 7.23
N ASP A 71 -17.73 1.45 7.71
CA ASP A 71 -18.93 2.30 7.79
C ASP A 71 -18.99 3.34 6.67
N LEU A 72 -18.15 3.19 5.64
CA LEU A 72 -18.18 4.02 4.44
C LEU A 72 -19.36 3.63 3.55
N SER A 73 -20.03 4.62 2.96
CA SER A 73 -21.11 4.41 2.00
C SER A 73 -20.59 3.71 0.73
N GLU A 74 -21.49 3.13 -0.06
CA GLU A 74 -21.15 2.69 -1.40
C GLU A 74 -20.71 3.87 -2.30
N GLY A 75 -19.86 3.59 -3.28
CA GLY A 75 -19.39 4.58 -4.25
C GLY A 75 -17.89 4.84 -4.20
N LYS A 76 -17.47 5.95 -4.81
CA LYS A 76 -16.05 6.31 -4.98
C LYS A 76 -15.53 7.05 -3.77
N HIS A 77 -14.42 6.57 -3.23
CA HIS A 77 -13.69 7.17 -2.13
C HIS A 77 -12.26 7.49 -2.52
N THR A 78 -11.73 8.57 -1.97
CA THR A 78 -10.34 8.96 -2.13
C THR A 78 -9.56 8.60 -0.87
N ILE A 79 -8.51 7.81 -1.00
CA ILE A 79 -7.51 7.66 0.06
C ILE A 79 -6.33 8.59 -0.22
N GLU A 80 -5.97 9.37 0.78
CA GLU A 80 -4.77 10.22 0.79
C GLU A 80 -3.83 9.72 1.86
N VAL A 81 -2.54 9.74 1.55
CA VAL A 81 -1.47 9.25 2.40
C VAL A 81 -0.42 10.33 2.51
N ARG A 82 0.12 10.52 3.71
CA ARG A 82 1.31 11.33 3.95
C ARG A 82 2.34 10.54 4.74
N ALA A 83 3.60 10.63 4.33
CA ALA A 83 4.72 10.00 5.01
C ALA A 83 5.75 11.07 5.35
N THR A 84 6.05 11.24 6.62
CA THR A 84 7.08 12.16 7.11
C THR A 84 8.32 11.37 7.49
N ASP A 85 9.41 11.60 6.77
CA ASP A 85 10.68 10.91 7.00
C ASP A 85 11.42 11.46 8.24
N ARG A 86 12.51 10.81 8.61
CA ARG A 86 13.38 11.23 9.73
C ARG A 86 14.00 12.63 9.60
N TYR A 87 13.97 13.23 8.41
CA TYR A 87 14.46 14.57 8.13
C TYR A 87 13.35 15.63 8.17
N GLY A 88 12.12 15.22 8.51
CA GLY A 88 10.95 16.09 8.55
C GLY A 88 10.34 16.36 7.17
N LYS A 89 10.82 15.70 6.11
CA LYS A 89 10.26 15.86 4.76
C LYS A 89 8.99 15.03 4.63
N THR A 90 7.92 15.68 4.18
CA THR A 90 6.64 15.01 3.96
C THR A 90 6.43 14.69 2.48
N HIS A 91 6.07 13.44 2.22
CA HIS A 91 5.72 12.88 0.92
C HIS A 91 4.24 12.56 0.88
N PHE A 92 3.60 12.75 -0.26
CA PHE A 92 2.16 12.56 -0.41
C PHE A 92 1.84 11.51 -1.47
N GLY A 93 0.81 10.73 -1.23
CA GLY A 93 0.23 9.78 -2.17
C GLY A 93 -1.28 9.87 -2.17
N LYS A 94 -1.91 9.61 -3.30
CA LYS A 94 -3.37 9.64 -3.46
C LYS A 94 -3.83 8.51 -4.36
N ARG A 95 -4.95 7.88 -4.03
CA ARG A 95 -5.60 6.86 -4.86
C ARG A 95 -7.12 6.94 -4.70
N ILE A 96 -7.84 6.60 -5.75
CA ILE A 96 -9.31 6.47 -5.73
C ILE A 96 -9.64 4.98 -5.77
N TYR A 97 -10.64 4.57 -4.99
CA TYR A 97 -11.22 3.23 -5.01
C TYR A 97 -12.74 3.31 -4.94
N SER A 98 -13.43 2.21 -5.27
CA SER A 98 -14.88 2.11 -5.17
C SER A 98 -15.26 1.04 -4.16
N ILE A 99 -16.25 1.33 -3.32
CA ILE A 99 -16.96 0.35 -2.51
C ILE A 99 -18.19 -0.08 -3.33
N LEU A 100 -18.34 -1.40 -3.49
CA LEU A 100 -19.45 -2.04 -4.20
C LEU A 100 -20.39 -2.65 -3.15
N GLU A 101 -21.67 -2.78 -3.52
CA GLU A 101 -22.72 -3.50 -2.77
C GLU A 101 -22.35 -4.97 -2.49
#